data_AF-A0A1X4GAZ9-F1
#
_entry.id   AF-A0A1X4GAZ9-F1
#
_cell.length_a   1.000
_cell.length_b   1.000
_cell.length_c   1.000
_cell.angle_alpha   90.00
_cell.angle_beta   90.00
_cell.angle_gamma   90.00
#
_symmetry.space_group_name_H-M   'P 1'
#
loop_
_entity.id
_entity.type
_entity.pdbx_description
1 polymer ?
#
loop_
_entity_poly.entity_id
_entity_poly.type
_entity_poly.pdbx_seq_one_letter_code
_entity_poly.pdbx_strand_id
1 'polypeptide(L)'
;MVYRILDANLNRSREGLRIIEEWCRFGLNDASLAETCKNLRQEVARWHTPQIRSSRDTVGDTGTILSHPQEEHRNSITSLLQANFCRIQEAFRVLEEYGKLHHEEMGKTFKQMRYQVYTLESSLMGHQRHHLLWQSRLYLVTSPADSLLTIVESCLQGGLTIVQYREKTADDMVRLDRAKKLRELCRSYGALFIINDRVDLALAVDADGVHLGQQDLPVPVARELLGPQRILGRSTTNPQEMQAAITEGADYVGVGPVYETPTKPGKPAAGFDYVNYASRNCPIPWFAIGGVDMGNIHDTIKAGAQRVAVVRSLMEAEQPTLATQYFMSQLLRK
;
A
#
# COMPACT_ATOMS: atom_id res chain seq x y z
N MET A 1 -31.93 3.35 -29.74
CA MET A 1 -31.00 4.25 -29.02
C MET A 1 -30.57 3.67 -27.68
N VAL A 2 -31.47 3.38 -26.72
CA VAL A 2 -31.11 2.83 -25.40
C VAL A 2 -30.28 1.55 -25.50
N TYR A 3 -30.63 0.59 -26.37
CA TYR A 3 -29.85 -0.64 -26.53
C TYR A 3 -28.41 -0.44 -27.00
N ARG A 4 -28.13 0.57 -27.84
CA ARG A 4 -26.75 0.92 -28.24
C ARG A 4 -25.92 1.39 -27.06
N ILE A 5 -26.52 2.23 -26.21
CA ILE A 5 -25.89 2.71 -24.97
C ILE A 5 -25.60 1.53 -24.03
N LEU A 6 -26.57 0.61 -23.89
CA LEU A 6 -26.39 -0.58 -23.06
C LEU A 6 -25.31 -1.52 -23.64
N ASP A 7 -25.29 -1.79 -24.94
CA ASP A 7 -24.27 -2.65 -25.60
C ASP A 7 -22.86 -2.11 -25.35
N ALA A 8 -22.64 -0.83 -25.60
CA ALA A 8 -21.33 -0.20 -25.45
C ALA A 8 -20.82 -0.28 -24.00
N ASN A 9 -21.67 -0.01 -23.00
CA ASN A 9 -21.26 0.01 -21.60
C ASN A 9 -21.16 -1.40 -20.98
N LEU A 10 -21.99 -2.36 -21.42
CA LEU A 10 -21.83 -3.77 -21.06
C LEU A 10 -20.51 -4.33 -21.60
N ASN A 11 -20.11 -3.95 -22.81
CA ASN A 11 -18.82 -4.39 -23.35
C ASN A 11 -17.64 -3.72 -22.62
N ARG A 12 -17.65 -2.39 -22.51
CA ARG A 12 -16.59 -1.61 -21.86
C ARG A 12 -16.31 -2.07 -20.43
N SER A 13 -17.36 -2.31 -19.64
CA SER A 13 -17.19 -2.78 -18.27
C SER A 13 -16.64 -4.21 -18.19
N ARG A 14 -17.02 -5.12 -19.11
CA ARG A 14 -16.45 -6.47 -19.16
C ARG A 14 -14.98 -6.48 -19.56
N GLU A 15 -14.58 -5.62 -20.51
CA GLU A 15 -13.18 -5.45 -20.91
C GLU A 15 -12.35 -4.87 -19.77
N GLY A 16 -12.84 -3.81 -19.10
CA GLY A 16 -12.17 -3.26 -17.93
C GLY A 16 -12.00 -4.28 -16.80
N LEU A 17 -13.06 -5.02 -16.46
CA LEU A 17 -13.01 -6.09 -15.45
C LEU A 17 -12.03 -7.20 -15.84
N ARG A 18 -11.89 -7.51 -17.13
CA ARG A 18 -10.92 -8.50 -17.61
C ARG A 18 -9.49 -8.04 -17.39
N ILE A 19 -9.18 -6.76 -17.62
CA ILE A 19 -7.83 -6.21 -17.37
C ILE A 19 -7.47 -6.37 -15.88
N ILE A 20 -8.41 -6.06 -14.98
CA ILE A 20 -8.20 -6.21 -13.53
C ILE A 20 -8.06 -7.69 -13.14
N GLU A 21 -8.91 -8.57 -13.69
CA GLU A 21 -8.85 -10.03 -13.48
C GLU A 21 -7.45 -10.60 -13.78
N GLU A 22 -6.85 -10.20 -14.91
CA GLU A 22 -5.52 -10.70 -15.29
C GLU A 22 -4.42 -10.20 -14.37
N TRP A 23 -4.51 -8.97 -13.84
CA TRP A 23 -3.57 -8.49 -12.82
C TRP A 23 -3.70 -9.27 -11.52
N CYS A 24 -4.92 -9.57 -11.06
CA CYS A 24 -5.13 -10.42 -9.90
C CYS A 24 -4.49 -11.81 -10.10
N ARG A 25 -4.65 -12.40 -11.29
CA ARG A 25 -4.13 -13.73 -11.61
C ARG A 25 -2.62 -13.78 -11.74
N PHE A 26 -2.02 -12.87 -12.49
CA PHE A 26 -0.61 -12.96 -12.89
C PHE A 26 0.28 -11.97 -12.17
N GLY A 27 -0.24 -10.79 -11.82
CA GLY A 27 0.49 -9.78 -11.06
C GLY A 27 0.53 -10.10 -9.58
N LEU A 28 -0.62 -10.42 -8.98
CA LEU A 28 -0.74 -10.69 -7.55
C LEU A 28 -0.70 -12.19 -7.20
N ASN A 29 -0.99 -13.07 -8.16
CA ASN A 29 -1.22 -14.49 -7.91
C ASN A 29 -2.30 -14.73 -6.83
N ASP A 30 -3.32 -13.86 -6.79
CA ASP A 30 -4.44 -13.92 -5.84
C ASP A 30 -5.68 -14.54 -6.51
N ALA A 31 -5.96 -15.79 -6.15
CA ALA A 31 -7.09 -16.54 -6.69
C ALA A 31 -8.45 -15.98 -6.27
N SER A 32 -8.55 -15.43 -5.06
CA SER A 32 -9.81 -14.90 -4.50
C SER A 32 -10.24 -13.61 -5.21
N LEU A 33 -9.28 -12.69 -5.41
CA LEU A 33 -9.52 -11.46 -6.15
C LEU A 33 -9.81 -11.74 -7.63
N ALA A 34 -9.12 -12.72 -8.22
CA ALA A 34 -9.38 -13.16 -9.60
C ALA A 34 -10.81 -13.73 -9.75
N GLU A 35 -11.24 -14.57 -8.81
CA GLU A 35 -12.59 -15.13 -8.80
C GLU A 35 -13.66 -14.03 -8.65
N THR A 36 -13.43 -13.05 -7.78
CA THR A 36 -14.31 -11.88 -7.61
C THR A 36 -14.49 -11.14 -8.94
N CYS A 37 -13.39 -10.84 -9.65
CA CYS A 37 -13.44 -10.17 -10.95
C CYS A 37 -14.20 -11.01 -11.99
N LYS A 38 -13.94 -12.33 -12.04
CA LYS A 38 -14.63 -13.26 -12.92
C LYS A 38 -16.13 -13.28 -12.66
N ASN A 39 -16.56 -13.32 -11.41
CA ASN A 39 -17.97 -13.35 -11.02
C ASN A 39 -18.69 -12.06 -11.44
N LEU A 40 -18.09 -10.89 -11.19
CA LEU A 40 -18.61 -9.61 -11.68
C LEU A 40 -18.76 -9.64 -13.21
N ARG A 41 -17.73 -10.08 -13.94
CA ARG A 41 -17.74 -10.13 -15.41
C ARG A 41 -18.81 -11.08 -15.97
N GLN A 42 -19.08 -12.18 -15.28
CA GLN A 42 -20.17 -13.11 -15.64
C GLN A 42 -21.54 -12.50 -15.38
N GLU A 43 -21.72 -11.77 -14.27
CA GLU A 43 -22.96 -11.07 -13.97
C GLU A 43 -23.26 -10.00 -15.03
N VAL A 44 -22.27 -9.18 -15.42
CA VAL A 44 -22.43 -8.24 -16.54
C VAL A 44 -22.83 -8.96 -17.84
N ALA A 45 -22.24 -10.13 -18.10
CA ALA A 45 -22.51 -10.89 -19.34
C ALA A 45 -23.96 -11.36 -19.46
N ARG A 46 -24.65 -11.64 -18.33
CA ARG A 46 -26.06 -12.08 -18.30
C ARG A 46 -27.00 -11.00 -18.84
N TRP A 47 -26.69 -9.73 -18.59
CA TRP A 47 -27.47 -8.59 -19.08
C TRP A 47 -27.24 -8.29 -20.55
N HIS A 48 -26.21 -8.85 -21.17
CA HIS A 48 -25.87 -8.60 -22.57
C HIS A 48 -26.67 -9.51 -23.51
N THR A 49 -27.98 -9.32 -23.57
CA THR A 49 -28.86 -10.18 -24.37
C THR A 49 -28.57 -10.11 -25.88
N PRO A 50 -28.95 -11.11 -26.69
CA PRO A 50 -28.82 -11.05 -28.14
C PRO A 50 -29.47 -9.80 -28.76
N GLN A 51 -30.58 -9.33 -28.19
CA GLN A 51 -31.28 -8.12 -28.63
C GLN A 51 -30.48 -6.84 -28.38
N ILE A 52 -29.78 -6.74 -27.25
CA ILE A 52 -28.87 -5.62 -27.00
C ILE A 52 -27.67 -5.71 -27.95
N ARG A 53 -27.08 -6.89 -28.11
CA ARG A 53 -25.93 -7.12 -29.02
C ARG A 53 -26.25 -6.77 -30.47
N SER A 54 -27.44 -7.08 -30.96
CA SER A 54 -27.83 -6.79 -32.35
C SER A 54 -28.01 -5.30 -32.63
N SER A 55 -28.06 -4.45 -31.60
CA SER A 55 -28.14 -3.00 -31.76
C SER A 55 -26.79 -2.32 -32.02
N ARG A 56 -25.67 -3.07 -31.94
CA ARG A 56 -24.32 -2.57 -32.15
C ARG A 56 -24.17 -1.90 -33.51
N ASP A 57 -23.59 -0.70 -33.52
CA ASP A 57 -23.36 0.10 -34.72
C ASP A 57 -22.00 0.79 -34.63
N THR A 58 -20.92 0.00 -34.71
CA THR A 58 -19.55 0.49 -34.54
C THR A 58 -19.14 1.52 -35.61
N VAL A 59 -19.71 1.43 -36.82
CA VAL A 59 -19.39 2.34 -37.93
C VAL A 59 -20.17 3.66 -37.81
N GLY A 60 -21.43 3.60 -37.35
CA GLY A 60 -22.28 4.78 -37.15
C GLY A 60 -22.25 5.37 -35.73
N ASP A 61 -21.45 4.83 -34.81
CA ASP A 61 -21.27 5.37 -33.46
C ASP A 61 -20.46 6.68 -33.51
N THR A 62 -21.02 7.74 -32.93
CA THR A 62 -20.35 9.04 -32.81
C THR A 62 -19.28 9.00 -31.74
N GLY A 63 -18.13 9.62 -32.00
CA GLY A 63 -17.07 9.79 -31.00
C GLY A 63 -16.07 8.63 -30.91
N THR A 64 -16.06 7.71 -31.87
CA THR A 64 -15.09 6.60 -31.97
C THR A 64 -13.64 7.04 -32.19
N ILE A 65 -13.44 8.29 -32.64
CA ILE A 65 -12.13 8.93 -32.83
C ILE A 65 -11.72 9.84 -31.65
N LEU A 66 -12.59 9.99 -30.65
CA LEU A 66 -12.25 10.79 -29.47
C LEU A 66 -11.27 10.01 -28.61
N SER A 67 -10.09 10.59 -28.43
CA SER A 67 -9.04 10.09 -27.53
C SER A 67 -8.55 11.27 -26.70
N HIS A 68 -8.15 11.01 -25.46
CA HIS A 68 -7.45 11.99 -24.64
C HIS A 68 -5.94 11.65 -24.66
N PRO A 69 -5.02 12.63 -24.76
CA PRO A 69 -3.58 12.34 -24.77
C PRO A 69 -3.09 11.53 -23.56
N GLN A 70 -3.77 11.67 -22.41
CA GLN A 70 -3.50 10.87 -21.22
C GLN A 70 -3.98 9.41 -21.34
N GLU A 71 -4.67 9.00 -22.41
CA GLU A 71 -5.02 7.59 -22.70
C GLU A 71 -3.91 6.82 -23.39
N GLU A 72 -3.00 7.50 -24.10
CA GLU A 72 -1.97 6.87 -24.94
C GLU A 72 -0.80 6.31 -24.11
N HIS A 73 -0.54 6.89 -22.94
CA HIS A 73 0.55 6.47 -22.08
C HIS A 73 0.04 6.04 -20.69
N ARG A 74 0.57 4.91 -20.20
CA ARG A 74 0.38 4.41 -18.84
C ARG A 74 1.78 4.18 -18.25
N ASN A 75 2.07 4.84 -17.14
CA ASN A 75 3.42 4.87 -16.57
C ASN A 75 3.64 3.82 -15.45
N SER A 76 2.56 3.17 -15.01
CA SER A 76 2.62 2.15 -13.96
C SER A 76 1.40 1.24 -13.99
N ILE A 77 1.53 0.05 -13.38
CA ILE A 77 0.38 -0.86 -13.16
C ILE A 77 -0.72 -0.18 -12.34
N THR A 78 -0.37 0.59 -11.31
CA THR A 78 -1.35 1.33 -10.51
C THR A 78 -2.16 2.30 -11.37
N SER A 79 -1.52 3.05 -12.27
CA SER A 79 -2.22 3.95 -13.20
C SER A 79 -3.10 3.21 -14.21
N LEU A 80 -2.68 2.01 -14.65
CA LEU A 80 -3.47 1.15 -15.53
C LEU A 80 -4.74 0.64 -14.82
N LEU A 81 -4.60 0.16 -13.58
CA LEU A 81 -5.71 -0.36 -12.79
C LEU A 81 -6.71 0.74 -12.45
N GLN A 82 -6.24 1.90 -11.95
CA GLN A 82 -7.10 3.05 -11.63
C GLN A 82 -7.92 3.51 -12.84
N ALA A 83 -7.29 3.66 -14.01
CA ALA A 83 -8.01 4.07 -15.22
C ALA A 83 -9.10 3.06 -15.62
N ASN A 84 -8.86 1.76 -15.45
CA ASN A 84 -9.86 0.74 -15.74
C ASN A 84 -10.97 0.69 -14.68
N PHE A 85 -10.66 0.90 -13.40
CA PHE A 85 -11.67 1.07 -12.36
C PHE A 85 -12.60 2.24 -12.65
N CYS A 86 -12.05 3.42 -12.99
CA CYS A 86 -12.86 4.58 -13.37
C CYS A 86 -13.80 4.25 -14.55
N ARG A 87 -13.28 3.65 -15.62
CA ARG A 87 -14.08 3.26 -16.80
C ARG A 87 -15.19 2.27 -16.46
N ILE A 88 -14.94 1.30 -15.59
CA ILE A 88 -15.96 0.34 -15.13
C ILE A 88 -17.03 1.07 -14.32
N GLN A 89 -16.63 1.96 -13.41
CA GLN A 89 -17.56 2.72 -12.55
C GLN A 89 -18.44 3.66 -13.38
N GLU A 90 -17.87 4.35 -14.36
CA GLU A 90 -18.62 5.16 -15.34
C GLU A 90 -19.59 4.30 -16.14
N ALA A 91 -19.12 3.19 -16.70
CA ALA A 91 -19.96 2.28 -17.47
C ALA A 91 -21.11 1.72 -16.62
N PHE A 92 -20.84 1.30 -15.39
CA PHE A 92 -21.88 0.83 -14.46
C PHE A 92 -22.85 1.94 -14.06
N ARG A 93 -22.40 3.20 -13.96
CA ARG A 93 -23.32 4.33 -13.73
C ARG A 93 -24.27 4.51 -14.91
N VAL A 94 -23.77 4.39 -16.13
CA VAL A 94 -24.61 4.45 -17.34
C VAL A 94 -25.59 3.28 -17.37
N LEU A 95 -25.13 2.06 -17.07
CA LEU A 95 -25.98 0.86 -17.02
C LEU A 95 -27.03 0.92 -15.91
N GLU A 96 -26.70 1.51 -14.76
CA GLU A 96 -27.66 1.76 -13.69
C GLU A 96 -28.79 2.69 -14.16
N GLU A 97 -28.46 3.84 -14.76
CA GLU A 97 -29.45 4.84 -15.10
C GLU A 97 -30.24 4.48 -16.37
N TYR A 98 -29.56 4.12 -17.47
CA TYR A 98 -30.25 3.70 -18.70
C TYR A 98 -30.89 2.32 -18.57
N GLY A 99 -30.38 1.45 -17.69
CA GLY A 99 -30.97 0.14 -17.42
C GLY A 99 -32.39 0.25 -16.87
N LYS A 100 -32.70 1.30 -16.08
CA LYS A 100 -34.06 1.57 -15.58
C LYS A 100 -35.09 1.78 -16.70
N LEU A 101 -34.66 2.23 -17.88
CA LEU A 101 -35.50 2.37 -19.07
C LEU A 101 -35.70 1.05 -19.82
N HIS A 102 -34.89 0.03 -19.52
CA HIS A 102 -34.95 -1.28 -20.17
C HIS A 102 -35.62 -2.34 -19.29
N HIS A 103 -35.19 -2.46 -18.03
CA HIS A 103 -35.65 -3.47 -17.09
C HIS A 103 -35.39 -3.01 -15.64
N GLU A 104 -36.41 -3.04 -14.78
CA GLU A 104 -36.33 -2.51 -13.40
C GLU A 104 -35.15 -3.11 -12.61
N GLU A 105 -34.96 -4.43 -12.70
CA GLU A 105 -33.89 -5.13 -11.99
C GLU A 105 -32.49 -4.74 -12.48
N MET A 106 -32.33 -4.35 -13.75
CA MET A 106 -31.01 -3.98 -14.29
C MET A 106 -30.44 -2.78 -13.51
N GLY A 107 -31.27 -1.76 -13.25
CA GLY A 107 -30.86 -0.60 -12.47
C GLY A 107 -30.44 -0.98 -11.04
N LYS A 108 -31.19 -1.86 -10.38
CA LYS A 108 -30.87 -2.34 -9.03
C LYS A 108 -29.56 -3.13 -9.00
N THR A 109 -29.37 -4.05 -9.95
CA THR A 109 -28.16 -4.87 -10.08
C THR A 109 -26.93 -4.00 -10.29
N PHE A 110 -26.94 -3.08 -11.28
CA PHE A 110 -25.77 -2.25 -11.54
C PHE A 110 -25.49 -1.25 -10.42
N LYS A 111 -26.51 -0.78 -9.69
CA LYS A 111 -26.29 -0.02 -8.45
C LYS A 111 -25.49 -0.83 -7.42
N GLN A 112 -25.86 -2.09 -7.17
CA GLN A 112 -25.12 -2.96 -6.24
C GLN A 112 -23.71 -3.29 -6.73
N MET A 113 -23.57 -3.61 -8.02
CA MET A 113 -22.28 -3.92 -8.63
C MET A 113 -21.30 -2.74 -8.58
N ARG A 114 -21.77 -1.49 -8.63
CA ARG A 114 -20.91 -0.31 -8.41
C ARG A 114 -20.24 -0.33 -7.05
N TYR A 115 -20.98 -0.64 -5.98
CA TYR A 115 -20.41 -0.77 -4.64
C TYR A 115 -19.39 -1.91 -4.56
N GLN A 116 -19.68 -3.04 -5.21
CA GLN A 116 -18.73 -4.16 -5.28
C GLN A 116 -17.43 -3.76 -5.98
N VAL A 117 -17.50 -2.96 -7.05
CA VAL A 117 -16.31 -2.43 -7.74
C VAL A 117 -15.54 -1.44 -6.88
N TYR A 118 -16.20 -0.57 -6.10
CA TYR A 118 -15.50 0.32 -5.15
C TYR A 118 -14.75 -0.47 -4.07
N THR A 119 -15.38 -1.53 -3.54
CA THR A 119 -14.74 -2.42 -2.58
C THR A 119 -13.55 -3.14 -3.21
N LEU A 120 -13.71 -3.68 -4.41
CA LEU A 120 -12.65 -4.36 -5.15
C LEU A 120 -11.45 -3.45 -5.43
N GLU A 121 -11.71 -2.21 -5.88
CA GLU A 121 -10.66 -1.20 -6.08
C GLU A 121 -9.90 -0.93 -4.79
N SER A 122 -10.64 -0.66 -3.71
CA SER A 122 -10.06 -0.39 -2.40
C SER A 122 -9.18 -1.54 -1.92
N SER A 123 -9.68 -2.77 -2.02
CA SER A 123 -8.94 -3.98 -1.64
C SER A 123 -7.67 -4.19 -2.46
N LEU A 124 -7.72 -3.95 -3.78
CA LEU A 124 -6.56 -4.11 -4.65
C LEU A 124 -5.46 -3.07 -4.38
N MET A 125 -5.85 -1.82 -4.15
CA MET A 125 -4.91 -0.75 -3.81
C MET A 125 -4.27 -0.97 -2.43
N GLY A 126 -5.04 -1.43 -1.44
CA GLY A 126 -4.50 -1.87 -0.16
C GLY A 126 -3.55 -3.05 -0.29
N HIS A 127 -3.93 -4.08 -1.06
CA HIS A 127 -3.11 -5.28 -1.25
C HIS A 127 -1.70 -4.95 -1.75
N GLN A 128 -1.56 -3.97 -2.65
CA GLN A 128 -0.24 -3.57 -3.15
C GLN A 128 0.67 -3.03 -2.03
N ARG A 129 0.14 -2.18 -1.14
CA ARG A 129 0.90 -1.64 0.00
C ARG A 129 1.31 -2.75 0.97
N HIS A 130 0.38 -3.62 1.33
CA HIS A 130 0.65 -4.74 2.24
C HIS A 130 1.64 -5.74 1.63
N HIS A 131 1.54 -6.04 0.34
CA HIS A 131 2.49 -6.90 -0.35
C HIS A 131 3.91 -6.33 -0.30
N LEU A 132 4.07 -5.02 -0.56
CA LEU A 132 5.36 -4.35 -0.46
C LEU A 132 5.90 -4.35 0.98
N LEU A 133 5.05 -4.19 1.99
CA LEU A 133 5.43 -4.32 3.41
C LEU A 133 5.96 -5.72 3.73
N TRP A 134 5.30 -6.76 3.23
CA TRP A 134 5.72 -8.16 3.41
C TRP A 134 7.07 -8.45 2.74
N GLN A 135 7.32 -7.86 1.57
CA GLN A 135 8.57 -8.03 0.82
C GLN A 135 9.71 -7.18 1.37
N SER A 136 9.42 -6.04 2.00
CA SER A 136 10.42 -5.14 2.55
C SER A 136 11.31 -5.85 3.59
N ARG A 137 12.61 -5.67 3.45
CA ARG A 137 13.64 -6.27 4.33
C ARG A 137 14.33 -5.22 5.19
N LEU A 138 14.61 -4.06 4.61
CA LEU A 138 15.25 -2.95 5.28
C LEU A 138 14.27 -1.78 5.39
N TYR A 139 14.24 -1.17 6.57
CA TYR A 139 13.36 -0.05 6.88
C TYR A 139 14.15 1.12 7.45
N LEU A 140 14.14 2.26 6.75
CA LEU A 140 14.73 3.50 7.26
C LEU A 140 13.72 4.23 8.15
N VAL A 141 14.13 4.54 9.38
CA VAL A 141 13.46 5.54 10.21
C VAL A 141 14.32 6.80 10.21
N THR A 142 13.77 7.92 9.74
CA THR A 142 14.56 9.15 9.59
C THR A 142 14.88 9.80 10.94
N SER A 143 15.94 10.60 10.96
CA SER A 143 16.21 11.59 11.99
C SER A 143 16.34 12.98 11.35
N PRO A 144 16.17 14.08 12.11
CA PRO A 144 16.35 15.42 11.59
C PRO A 144 17.76 15.59 10.98
N ALA A 145 17.82 16.08 9.74
CA ALA A 145 19.04 16.40 9.02
C ALA A 145 18.72 17.45 7.94
N ASP A 146 19.65 18.36 7.66
CA ASP A 146 19.45 19.37 6.61
C ASP A 146 19.42 18.73 5.21
N SER A 147 20.22 17.68 5.01
CA SER A 147 20.30 16.88 3.77
C SER A 147 19.32 15.70 3.73
N LEU A 148 18.25 15.73 4.53
CA LEU A 148 17.30 14.62 4.70
C LEU A 148 16.81 14.02 3.36
N LEU A 149 16.37 14.86 2.42
CA LEU A 149 15.85 14.39 1.12
C LEU A 149 16.93 13.66 0.31
N THR A 150 18.16 14.21 0.27
CA THR A 150 19.30 13.63 -0.44
C THR A 150 19.72 12.29 0.15
N ILE A 151 19.73 12.18 1.48
CA ILE A 151 20.05 10.93 2.18
C ILE A 151 18.99 9.86 1.87
N VAL A 152 17.71 10.21 1.99
CA VAL A 152 16.59 9.29 1.70
C VAL A 152 16.64 8.85 0.24
N GLU A 153 16.85 9.78 -0.72
CA GLU A 153 17.00 9.44 -2.13
C GLU A 153 18.16 8.47 -2.37
N SER A 154 19.31 8.72 -1.75
CA SER A 154 20.47 7.83 -1.85
C SER A 154 20.17 6.43 -1.33
N CYS A 155 19.37 6.31 -0.26
CA CYS A 155 18.92 5.02 0.25
C CYS A 155 17.92 4.34 -0.71
N LEU A 156 16.98 5.08 -1.29
CA LEU A 156 16.03 4.56 -2.28
C LEU A 156 16.75 4.01 -3.52
N GLN A 157 17.77 4.73 -4.02
CA GLN A 157 18.65 4.25 -5.09
C GLN A 157 19.43 2.97 -4.71
N GLY A 158 19.71 2.80 -3.42
CA GLY A 158 20.32 1.59 -2.87
C GLY A 158 19.37 0.38 -2.78
N GLY A 159 18.08 0.56 -3.09
CA GLY A 159 17.06 -0.49 -3.08
C GLY A 159 16.18 -0.51 -1.82
N LEU A 160 16.16 0.57 -1.04
CA LEU A 160 15.25 0.70 0.09
C LEU A 160 13.79 0.81 -0.38
N THR A 161 12.88 0.08 0.26
CA THR A 161 11.46 0.02 -0.14
C THR A 161 10.47 0.57 0.90
N ILE A 162 10.94 1.01 2.06
CA ILE A 162 10.10 1.61 3.11
C ILE A 162 10.88 2.65 3.93
N VAL A 163 10.26 3.84 4.08
CA VAL A 163 10.80 5.00 4.79
C VAL A 163 9.77 5.51 5.80
N GLN A 164 10.20 5.75 7.03
CA GLN A 164 9.41 6.38 8.07
C GLN A 164 9.91 7.79 8.32
N TYR A 165 9.08 8.79 8.06
CA TYR A 165 9.38 10.15 8.46
C TYR A 165 9.09 10.34 9.95
N ARG A 166 10.15 10.60 10.71
CA ARG A 166 10.12 10.86 12.15
C ARG A 166 10.74 12.23 12.45
N GLU A 167 9.88 13.16 12.87
CA GLU A 167 10.26 14.53 13.24
C GLU A 167 9.50 14.96 14.51
N LYS A 168 10.20 15.03 15.64
CA LYS A 168 9.60 15.29 16.95
C LYS A 168 9.67 16.75 17.39
N THR A 169 10.50 17.58 16.76
CA THR A 169 10.82 18.92 17.26
C THR A 169 10.46 20.06 16.32
N ALA A 170 10.39 19.82 15.00
CA ALA A 170 10.06 20.88 14.05
C ALA A 170 8.59 21.35 14.15
N ASP A 171 8.28 22.56 13.69
CA ASP A 171 6.91 23.05 13.59
C ASP A 171 6.09 22.32 12.52
N ASP A 172 4.76 22.36 12.64
CA ASP A 172 3.85 21.63 11.75
C ASP A 172 3.96 22.03 10.29
N MET A 173 4.23 23.30 10.00
CA MET A 173 4.47 23.77 8.62
C MET A 173 5.71 23.12 8.01
N VAL A 174 6.79 23.01 8.78
CA VAL A 174 8.04 22.37 8.34
C VAL A 174 7.84 20.87 8.21
N ARG A 175 7.14 20.24 9.16
CA ARG A 175 6.78 18.82 9.09
C ARG A 175 5.99 18.51 7.83
N LEU A 176 4.96 19.29 7.54
CA LEU A 176 4.07 19.11 6.40
C LEU A 176 4.82 19.27 5.07
N ASP A 177 5.62 20.32 4.92
CA ASP A 177 6.42 20.54 3.70
C ASP A 177 7.40 19.39 3.44
N ARG A 178 8.16 18.98 4.45
CA ARG A 178 9.10 17.86 4.35
C ARG A 178 8.39 16.54 4.05
N ALA A 179 7.26 16.28 4.71
CA ALA A 179 6.49 15.06 4.51
C ALA A 179 5.94 14.97 3.07
N LYS A 180 5.47 16.08 2.48
CA LYS A 180 5.02 16.11 1.07
C LYS A 180 6.15 15.76 0.11
N LYS A 181 7.33 16.37 0.29
CA LYS A 181 8.51 16.12 -0.56
C LYS A 181 8.99 14.67 -0.43
N LEU A 182 9.05 14.14 0.79
CA LEU A 182 9.41 12.73 1.01
C LEU A 182 8.37 11.76 0.44
N ARG A 183 7.08 12.10 0.53
CA ARG A 183 6.01 11.29 -0.06
C ARG A 183 6.16 11.17 -1.57
N GLU A 184 6.36 12.30 -2.25
CA GLU A 184 6.56 12.34 -3.70
C GLU A 184 7.79 11.55 -4.12
N LEU A 185 8.89 11.72 -3.39
CA LEU A 185 10.14 10.97 -3.60
C LEU A 185 9.93 9.47 -3.41
N CYS A 186 9.33 9.01 -2.31
CA CYS A 186 9.06 7.59 -2.10
C CYS A 186 8.16 7.03 -3.21
N ARG A 187 7.16 7.80 -3.67
CA ARG A 187 6.26 7.40 -4.76
C ARG A 187 7.00 7.18 -6.08
N SER A 188 7.96 8.05 -6.43
CA SER A 188 8.70 7.90 -7.69
C SER A 188 9.60 6.66 -7.72
N TYR A 189 10.07 6.21 -6.56
CA TYR A 189 10.85 4.97 -6.40
C TYR A 189 9.99 3.74 -6.06
N GLY A 190 8.66 3.88 -5.95
CA GLY A 190 7.77 2.78 -5.58
C GLY A 190 7.95 2.27 -4.15
N ALA A 191 8.46 3.10 -3.24
CA ALA A 191 8.66 2.79 -1.84
C ALA A 191 7.48 3.24 -0.96
N LEU A 192 7.26 2.52 0.15
CA LEU A 192 6.27 2.87 1.17
C LEU A 192 6.73 4.09 1.98
N PHE A 193 5.81 5.03 2.18
CA PHE A 193 6.02 6.19 3.04
C PHE A 193 5.13 6.14 4.29
N ILE A 194 5.76 6.07 5.46
CA ILE A 194 5.11 5.95 6.77
C ILE A 194 5.35 7.22 7.59
N ILE A 195 4.33 7.73 8.28
CA ILE A 195 4.47 8.83 9.25
C ILE A 195 4.58 8.28 10.66
N ASN A 196 5.55 8.76 11.43
CA ASN A 196 5.69 8.43 12.84
C ASN A 196 4.68 9.23 13.70
N ASP A 197 4.00 8.55 14.61
CA ASP A 197 3.09 9.03 15.67
C ASP A 197 1.80 9.77 15.18
N ARG A 198 1.88 10.55 14.10
CA ARG A 198 0.86 11.52 13.67
C ARG A 198 -0.06 11.02 12.56
N VAL A 199 -1.24 10.57 12.96
CA VAL A 199 -2.32 10.14 12.04
C VAL A 199 -2.83 11.29 11.17
N ASP A 200 -2.97 12.49 11.74
CA ASP A 200 -3.42 13.68 11.03
C ASP A 200 -2.48 14.08 9.88
N LEU A 201 -1.17 14.07 10.14
CA LEU A 201 -0.16 14.37 9.12
C LEU A 201 -0.14 13.31 8.02
N ALA A 202 -0.31 12.04 8.37
CA ALA A 202 -0.38 10.94 7.39
C ALA A 202 -1.55 11.10 6.42
N LEU A 203 -2.72 11.50 6.92
CA LEU A 203 -3.88 11.80 6.09
C LEU A 203 -3.63 13.04 5.22
N ALA A 204 -3.04 14.10 5.78
CA ALA A 204 -2.79 15.36 5.08
C ALA A 204 -1.84 15.23 3.87
N VAL A 205 -0.94 14.25 3.87
CA VAL A 205 0.02 14.00 2.78
C VAL A 205 -0.26 12.73 1.98
N ASP A 206 -1.38 12.05 2.23
CA ASP A 206 -1.70 10.74 1.66
C ASP A 206 -0.53 9.74 1.79
N ALA A 207 0.00 9.63 3.00
CA ALA A 207 0.99 8.62 3.34
C ALA A 207 0.39 7.20 3.23
N ASP A 208 1.26 6.22 3.02
CA ASP A 208 0.84 4.82 2.90
C ASP A 208 0.48 4.22 4.26
N GLY A 209 0.90 4.86 5.36
CA GLY A 209 0.57 4.42 6.72
C GLY A 209 1.16 5.27 7.83
N VAL A 210 0.99 4.78 9.06
CA VAL A 210 1.61 5.34 10.27
C VAL A 210 2.35 4.28 11.08
N HIS A 211 3.27 4.72 11.93
CA HIS A 211 3.88 3.90 12.97
C HIS A 211 3.63 4.56 14.33
N LEU A 212 3.09 3.82 15.29
CA LEU A 212 2.73 4.32 16.61
C LEU A 212 3.60 3.68 17.70
N GLY A 213 4.05 4.49 18.65
CA GLY A 213 4.63 4.07 19.91
C GLY A 213 3.58 3.75 20.97
N GLN A 214 4.03 3.22 22.11
CA GLN A 214 3.15 2.76 23.18
C GLN A 214 2.30 3.88 23.83
N GLN A 215 2.77 5.13 23.74
CA GLN A 215 2.12 6.31 24.31
C GLN A 215 1.30 7.11 23.29
N ASP A 216 1.28 6.69 22.03
CA ASP A 216 0.51 7.34 20.97
C ASP A 216 -0.92 6.76 20.93
N LEU A 217 -1.72 7.19 19.95
CA LEU A 217 -3.10 6.70 19.77
C LEU A 217 -3.16 5.16 19.82
N PRO A 218 -4.19 4.57 20.46
CA PRO A 218 -4.43 3.14 20.37
C PRO A 218 -4.64 2.69 18.92
N VAL A 219 -4.19 1.49 18.59
CA VAL A 219 -4.30 0.93 17.23
C VAL A 219 -5.75 0.93 16.73
N PRO A 220 -6.79 0.57 17.52
CA PRO A 220 -8.17 0.61 17.04
C PRO A 220 -8.64 2.01 16.64
N VAL A 221 -8.29 3.03 17.42
CA VAL A 221 -8.66 4.42 17.14
C VAL A 221 -7.94 4.93 15.89
N ALA A 222 -6.65 4.64 15.76
CA ALA A 222 -5.90 5.00 14.55
C ALA A 222 -6.46 4.30 13.30
N ARG A 223 -6.89 3.04 13.41
CA ARG A 223 -7.52 2.29 12.32
C ARG A 223 -8.82 2.93 11.86
N GLU A 224 -9.66 3.39 12.78
CA GLU A 224 -10.90 4.10 12.45
C GLU A 224 -10.64 5.38 11.65
N LEU A 225 -9.61 6.15 12.03
CA LEU A 225 -9.23 7.40 11.34
C LEU A 225 -8.58 7.15 9.97
N LEU A 226 -7.71 6.15 9.87
CA LEU A 226 -6.93 5.87 8.65
C LEU A 226 -7.74 5.11 7.59
N GLY A 227 -8.75 4.37 8.04
CA GLY A 227 -9.48 3.40 7.26
C GLY A 227 -8.75 2.05 7.12
N PRO A 228 -9.38 1.09 6.44
CA PRO A 228 -8.90 -0.30 6.41
C PRO A 228 -7.67 -0.54 5.52
N GLN A 229 -7.27 0.44 4.69
CA GLN A 229 -6.30 0.22 3.60
C GLN A 229 -4.89 0.77 3.87
N ARG A 230 -4.72 1.65 4.86
CA ARG A 230 -3.41 2.23 5.19
C ARG A 230 -2.70 1.34 6.19
N ILE A 231 -1.38 1.29 6.08
CA ILE A 231 -0.53 0.49 6.95
C ILE A 231 -0.51 1.12 8.35
N LEU A 232 -0.63 0.29 9.37
CA LEU A 232 -0.58 0.67 10.78
C LEU A 232 0.46 -0.16 11.51
N GLY A 233 1.59 0.46 11.85
CA GLY A 233 2.67 -0.17 12.62
C GLY A 233 2.58 0.13 14.10
N ARG A 234 3.05 -0.80 14.94
CA ARG A 234 3.18 -0.58 16.39
C ARG A 234 4.58 -0.94 16.89
N SER A 235 5.19 -0.06 17.68
CA SER A 235 6.42 -0.40 18.43
C SER A 235 6.08 -1.32 19.59
N THR A 236 6.84 -2.39 19.76
CA THR A 236 6.65 -3.36 20.84
C THR A 236 7.99 -3.70 21.48
N THR A 237 7.98 -3.91 22.80
CA THR A 237 9.19 -4.12 23.61
C THR A 237 9.21 -5.47 24.33
N ASN A 238 8.11 -6.23 24.25
CA ASN A 238 7.96 -7.53 24.91
C ASN A 238 6.86 -8.38 24.22
N PRO A 239 6.79 -9.69 24.52
CA PRO A 239 5.76 -10.60 23.99
C PRO A 239 4.31 -10.13 24.16
N GLN A 240 3.98 -9.53 25.30
CA GLN A 240 2.61 -9.11 25.63
C GLN A 240 2.17 -7.95 24.74
N GLU A 241 3.03 -6.95 24.55
CA GLU A 241 2.79 -5.82 23.64
C GLU A 241 2.66 -6.29 22.19
N MET A 242 3.43 -7.31 21.77
CA MET A 242 3.32 -7.90 20.44
C MET A 242 1.95 -8.54 20.23
N GLN A 243 1.51 -9.36 21.19
CA GLN A 243 0.22 -10.04 21.10
C GLN A 243 -0.95 -9.04 21.11
N ALA A 244 -0.86 -7.99 21.94
CA ALA A 244 -1.83 -6.90 21.94
C ALA A 244 -1.90 -6.19 20.58
N ALA A 245 -0.75 -5.79 20.03
CA ALA A 245 -0.69 -5.13 18.72
C ALA A 245 -1.30 -5.99 17.59
N ILE A 246 -1.03 -7.30 17.58
CA ILE A 246 -1.62 -8.24 16.61
C ILE A 246 -3.14 -8.29 16.77
N THR A 247 -3.61 -8.45 18.02
CA THR A 247 -5.04 -8.57 18.34
C THR A 247 -5.81 -7.30 17.98
N GLU A 248 -5.19 -6.14 18.16
CA GLU A 248 -5.75 -4.83 17.83
C GLU A 248 -5.74 -4.51 16.33
N GLY A 249 -5.10 -5.35 15.50
CA GLY A 249 -5.09 -5.20 14.04
C GLY A 249 -3.96 -4.32 13.50
N ALA A 250 -2.79 -4.34 14.14
CA ALA A 250 -1.57 -3.78 13.56
C ALA A 250 -1.12 -4.62 12.35
N ASP A 251 -0.66 -3.93 11.29
CA ASP A 251 -0.21 -4.56 10.06
C ASP A 251 1.25 -5.00 10.12
N TYR A 252 2.03 -4.39 11.02
CA TYR A 252 3.38 -4.83 11.36
C TYR A 252 3.80 -4.33 12.74
N VAL A 253 4.88 -4.90 13.28
CA VAL A 253 5.45 -4.47 14.55
C VAL A 253 6.94 -4.13 14.46
N GLY A 254 7.37 -3.14 15.23
CA GLY A 254 8.79 -2.85 15.48
C GLY A 254 9.23 -3.56 16.76
N VAL A 255 10.09 -4.57 16.62
CA VAL A 255 10.57 -5.43 17.73
C VAL A 255 11.86 -4.85 18.26
N GLY A 256 11.83 -4.21 19.43
CA GLY A 256 13.02 -3.64 20.02
C GLY A 256 12.78 -2.76 21.24
N PRO A 257 13.82 -2.11 21.78
CA PRO A 257 15.17 -2.03 21.22
C PRO A 257 15.96 -3.35 21.32
N VAL A 258 16.65 -3.78 20.25
CA VAL A 258 17.56 -4.95 20.26
C VAL A 258 18.80 -4.68 21.10
N TYR A 259 19.41 -3.50 20.91
CA TYR A 259 20.51 -2.97 21.69
C TYR A 259 20.12 -1.64 22.33
N GLU A 260 20.82 -1.26 23.41
CA GLU A 260 20.68 0.07 23.97
C GLU A 260 20.96 1.14 22.90
N THR A 261 20.13 2.18 22.88
CA THR A 261 20.22 3.22 21.84
C THR A 261 20.02 4.61 22.43
N PRO A 262 20.86 5.60 22.03
CA PRO A 262 20.67 6.98 22.42
C PRO A 262 19.42 7.62 21.80
N THR A 263 18.80 7.00 20.78
CA THR A 263 17.59 7.53 20.11
C THR A 263 16.33 7.44 20.99
N LYS A 264 16.33 6.58 22.02
CA LYS A 264 15.29 6.47 23.06
C LYS A 264 15.98 6.22 24.43
N PRO A 265 16.53 7.27 25.06
CA PRO A 265 17.29 7.11 26.31
C PRO A 265 16.41 6.57 27.45
N GLY A 266 16.97 5.67 28.26
CA GLY A 266 16.33 5.17 29.50
C GLY A 266 15.47 3.90 29.36
N LYS A 267 15.43 3.24 28.21
CA LYS A 267 14.79 1.91 28.07
C LYS A 267 15.86 0.82 27.96
N PRO A 268 15.87 -0.19 28.86
CA PRO A 268 16.78 -1.33 28.72
C PRO A 268 16.51 -2.05 27.40
N ALA A 269 17.55 -2.62 26.81
CA ALA A 269 17.42 -3.46 25.62
C ALA A 269 16.49 -4.65 25.91
N ALA A 270 15.50 -4.88 25.04
CA ALA A 270 14.71 -6.11 25.07
C ALA A 270 15.57 -7.33 24.68
N GLY A 271 16.69 -7.07 23.98
CA GLY A 271 17.70 -8.07 23.65
C GLY A 271 17.24 -9.07 22.59
N PHE A 272 18.11 -10.06 22.35
CA PHE A 272 17.85 -11.10 21.35
C PHE A 272 16.76 -12.09 21.76
N ASP A 273 16.46 -12.23 23.05
CA ASP A 273 15.40 -13.13 23.51
C ASP A 273 14.04 -12.72 22.94
N TYR A 274 13.77 -11.42 22.88
CA TYR A 274 12.53 -10.93 22.29
C TYR A 274 12.51 -11.07 20.75
N VAL A 275 13.65 -10.86 20.08
CA VAL A 275 13.78 -11.11 18.63
C VAL A 275 13.52 -12.59 18.31
N ASN A 276 14.11 -13.50 19.08
CA ASN A 276 13.93 -14.94 18.94
C ASN A 276 12.48 -15.34 19.21
N TYR A 277 11.85 -14.76 20.25
CA TYR A 277 10.41 -14.95 20.50
C TYR A 277 9.55 -14.51 19.32
N ALA A 278 9.80 -13.31 18.77
CA ALA A 278 9.06 -12.78 17.62
C ALA A 278 9.22 -13.68 16.38
N SER A 279 10.42 -14.21 16.14
CA SER A 279 10.69 -15.11 15.00
C SER A 279 9.84 -16.39 15.01
N ARG A 280 9.44 -16.86 16.20
CA ARG A 280 8.65 -18.10 16.37
C ARG A 280 7.15 -17.85 16.46
N ASN A 281 6.74 -16.63 16.85
CA ASN A 281 5.36 -16.37 17.27
C ASN A 281 4.66 -15.22 16.52
N CYS A 282 5.36 -14.39 15.76
CA CYS A 282 4.75 -13.24 15.07
C CYS A 282 4.26 -13.63 13.67
N PRO A 283 2.94 -13.61 13.40
CA PRO A 283 2.37 -14.03 12.11
C PRO A 283 2.28 -12.91 11.08
N ILE A 284 2.66 -11.68 11.46
CA ILE A 284 2.65 -10.48 10.60
C ILE A 284 4.09 -10.00 10.37
N PRO A 285 4.36 -9.11 9.40
CA PRO A 285 5.69 -8.52 9.23
C PRO A 285 6.16 -7.88 10.54
N TRP A 286 7.44 -8.06 10.84
CA TRP A 286 8.06 -7.42 11.98
C TRP A 286 9.50 -7.03 11.63
N PHE A 287 9.96 -5.93 12.21
CA PHE A 287 11.28 -5.37 11.97
C PHE A 287 12.04 -5.27 13.29
N ALA A 288 13.18 -5.94 13.39
CA ALA A 288 14.08 -5.76 14.52
C ALA A 288 14.66 -4.35 14.48
N ILE A 289 14.54 -3.60 15.58
CA ILE A 289 14.92 -2.18 15.64
C ILE A 289 15.66 -1.87 16.94
N GLY A 290 16.53 -0.87 16.91
CA GLY A 290 17.23 -0.34 18.08
C GLY A 290 18.68 -0.81 18.12
N GLY A 291 19.57 0.09 17.70
CA GLY A 291 21.02 -0.12 17.72
C GLY A 291 21.56 -1.10 16.67
N VAL A 292 20.75 -1.54 15.71
CA VAL A 292 21.22 -2.40 14.60
C VAL A 292 22.08 -1.58 13.62
N ASP A 293 23.29 -2.07 13.32
CA ASP A 293 24.25 -1.48 12.40
C ASP A 293 24.97 -2.54 11.55
N MET A 294 25.92 -2.11 10.70
CA MET A 294 26.63 -3.03 9.80
C MET A 294 27.53 -4.04 10.53
N GLY A 295 28.02 -3.68 11.72
CA GLY A 295 28.89 -4.52 12.53
C GLY A 295 28.14 -5.59 13.31
N ASN A 296 26.85 -5.37 13.61
CA ASN A 296 26.07 -6.25 14.49
C ASN A 296 24.82 -6.89 13.83
N ILE A 297 24.50 -6.53 12.59
CA ILE A 297 23.35 -7.08 11.86
C ILE A 297 23.34 -8.62 11.81
N HIS A 298 24.51 -9.24 11.71
CA HIS A 298 24.60 -10.70 11.58
C HIS A 298 24.10 -11.42 12.84
N ASP A 299 24.34 -10.85 14.03
CA ASP A 299 23.82 -11.42 15.28
C ASP A 299 22.31 -11.23 15.40
N THR A 300 21.78 -10.11 14.89
CA THR A 300 20.34 -9.87 14.77
C THR A 300 19.68 -10.89 13.83
N ILE A 301 20.32 -11.23 12.71
CA ILE A 301 19.86 -12.27 11.79
C ILE A 301 19.93 -13.65 12.44
N LYS A 302 21.02 -13.98 13.15
CA LYS A 302 21.14 -15.25 13.91
C LYS A 302 20.05 -15.42 14.96
N ALA A 303 19.60 -14.32 15.58
CA ALA A 303 18.47 -14.33 16.50
C ALA A 303 17.10 -14.56 15.81
N GLY A 304 17.06 -14.64 14.48
CA GLY A 304 15.86 -14.95 13.69
C GLY A 304 15.29 -13.77 12.91
N ALA A 305 15.93 -12.60 12.93
CA ALA A 305 15.44 -11.45 12.17
C ALA A 305 15.67 -11.62 10.67
N GLN A 306 14.58 -11.53 9.91
CA GLN A 306 14.61 -11.46 8.45
C GLN A 306 14.43 -10.02 7.93
N ARG A 307 14.07 -9.09 8.82
CA ARG A 307 13.87 -7.68 8.51
C ARG A 307 14.41 -6.82 9.65
N VAL A 308 15.01 -5.70 9.29
CA VAL A 308 15.57 -4.76 10.27
C VAL A 308 15.14 -3.34 9.94
N ALA A 309 14.94 -2.53 10.98
CA ALA A 309 14.77 -1.10 10.87
C ALA A 309 15.97 -0.38 11.49
N VAL A 310 16.49 0.62 10.79
CA VAL A 310 17.70 1.36 11.15
C VAL A 310 17.46 2.86 11.06
N VAL A 311 18.21 3.62 11.86
CA VAL A 311 18.19 5.09 11.87
C VAL A 311 19.58 5.57 11.46
N ARG A 312 20.50 5.63 12.43
CA ARG A 312 21.84 6.21 12.28
C ARG A 312 22.69 5.52 11.21
N SER A 313 22.61 4.19 11.14
CA SER A 313 23.39 3.37 10.21
C SER A 313 23.18 3.72 8.72
N LEU A 314 22.09 4.42 8.39
CA LEU A 314 21.86 4.98 7.05
C LEU A 314 21.86 6.51 7.07
N MET A 315 21.25 7.14 8.08
CA MET A 315 21.17 8.61 8.19
C MET A 315 22.53 9.30 8.35
N GLU A 316 23.50 8.62 8.97
CA GLU A 316 24.85 9.13 9.25
C GLU A 316 25.92 8.43 8.39
N ALA A 317 25.51 7.62 7.40
CA ALA A 317 26.45 6.95 6.51
C ALA A 317 27.09 7.94 5.54
N GLU A 318 28.41 7.84 5.36
CA GLU A 318 29.12 8.63 4.34
C GLU A 318 28.61 8.32 2.92
N GLN A 319 28.20 7.07 2.68
CA GLN A 319 27.64 6.60 1.40
C GLN A 319 26.34 5.82 1.64
N PRO A 320 25.19 6.51 1.81
CA PRO A 320 23.92 5.87 2.17
C PRO A 320 23.45 4.82 1.14
N THR A 321 23.78 4.99 -0.14
CA THR A 321 23.49 4.02 -1.21
C THR A 321 24.22 2.69 -0.97
N LEU A 322 25.55 2.72 -0.77
CA LEU A 322 26.33 1.51 -0.51
C LEU A 322 25.95 0.88 0.82
N ALA A 323 25.67 1.70 1.84
CA ALA A 323 25.19 1.25 3.13
C ALA A 323 23.89 0.45 2.98
N THR A 324 22.92 1.01 2.25
CA THR A 324 21.66 0.33 1.94
C THR A 324 21.88 -0.99 1.24
N GLN A 325 22.72 -1.02 0.19
CA GLN A 325 23.02 -2.23 -0.57
C GLN A 325 23.67 -3.31 0.30
N TYR A 326 24.56 -2.92 1.21
CA TYR A 326 25.16 -3.85 2.18
C TYR A 326 24.08 -4.51 3.05
N PHE A 327 23.20 -3.73 3.69
CA PHE A 327 22.10 -4.26 4.51
C PHE A 327 21.23 -5.23 3.71
N MET A 328 20.82 -4.83 2.50
CA MET A 328 20.00 -5.68 1.63
C MET A 328 20.72 -6.99 1.27
N SER A 329 22.02 -6.94 0.99
CA SER A 329 22.80 -8.14 0.69
C SER A 329 22.88 -9.11 1.87
N GLN A 330 22.89 -8.63 3.11
CA GLN A 330 22.90 -9.48 4.30
C GLN A 330 21.52 -10.11 4.56
N LEU A 331 20.44 -9.36 4.35
CA LEU A 331 19.06 -9.80 4.64
C LEU A 331 18.47 -10.71 3.57
N LEU A 332 19.05 -10.73 2.36
CA LEU A 332 18.61 -11.58 1.25
C LEU A 332 19.42 -12.88 1.12
N ARG A 333 20.52 -13.03 1.88
CA ARG A 333 21.26 -14.29 1.95
C ARG A 333 20.39 -15.34 2.65
N LYS A 334 20.14 -16.46 1.97
CA LYS A 334 19.44 -17.62 2.51
C LYS A 334 20.40 -18.54 3.25
#